data_AF-A0A5R8VGK4-F1
#
_entry.id   AF-A0A5R8VGK4-F1
#
_cell.length_a   1.000
_cell.length_b   1.000
_cell.length_c   1.000
_cell.angle_alpha   90.00
_cell.angle_beta   90.00
_cell.angle_gamma   90.00
#
_symmetry.space_group_name_H-M   'P 1'
#
loop_
_entity.id
_entity.type
_entity.pdbx_description
1 polymer ?
#
loop_
_entity_poly.entity_id
_entity_poly.type
_entity_poly.pdbx_seq_one_letter_code
_entity_poly.pdbx_strand_id
1 'polypeptide(L)' 'MNGGQAENPVRAALDKASEEMIFIGPDHPYYPLLAELVSAVGKSWQQGYEHGRRGGQHANPYAWNSPER' A
#
# COMPACT_ATOMS: atom_id res chain seq x y z
N MET A 1 8.97 27.21 3.25
CA MET A 1 8.18 26.37 4.17
C MET A 1 8.30 24.92 3.67
N ASN A 2 9.33 24.18 4.09
CA ASN A 2 9.41 22.75 3.82
C ASN A 2 8.51 22.05 4.83
N GLY A 3 7.30 21.68 4.40
CA GLY A 3 6.43 20.83 5.20
C GLY A 3 7.14 19.51 5.43
N GLY A 4 7.51 19.23 6.68
CA GLY A 4 8.11 17.96 7.06
C GLY A 4 7.18 16.85 6.62
N GLN A 5 7.58 16.10 5.60
CA GLN A 5 6.98 14.81 5.32
C GLN A 5 7.28 13.97 6.55
N ALA A 6 6.33 13.89 7.49
CA ALA A 6 6.33 12.85 8.49
C ALA A 6 6.57 11.54 7.74
N GLU A 7 7.63 10.83 8.10
CA GLU A 7 8.01 9.57 7.45
C GLU A 7 6.78 8.68 7.40
N ASN A 8 6.28 8.41 6.19
CA ASN A 8 5.09 7.59 6.03
C ASN A 8 5.51 6.15 6.35
N PRO A 9 5.06 5.57 7.48
CA PRO A 9 5.53 4.26 7.92
C PRO A 9 5.14 3.15 6.93
N VAL A 10 4.03 3.33 6.20
CA VAL A 10 3.61 2.39 5.14
C VAL A 10 4.59 2.42 3.99
N ARG A 11 5.05 3.61 3.59
CA ARG A 11 6.02 3.76 2.51
C ARG A 11 7.37 3.17 2.88
N ALA A 12 7.87 3.45 4.08
CA ALA A 12 9.10 2.86 4.59
C ALA A 12 9.03 1.31 4.65
N ALA A 13 7.88 0.75 5.05
CA ALA A 13 7.69 -0.70 5.06
C ALA A 13 7.68 -1.32 3.65
N LEU A 14 7.08 -0.64 2.66
CA LEU A 14 7.09 -1.09 1.27
C LEU A 14 8.48 -1.01 0.62
N ASP A 15 9.22 0.05 0.91
CA ASP A 15 10.59 0.22 0.42
C ASP A 15 11.48 -0.91 0.96
N LYS A 16 11.40 -1.18 2.28
CA LYS A 16 12.10 -2.31 2.90
C LYS A 16 11.68 -3.66 2.31
N ALA A 17 10.38 -3.91 2.14
CA ALA A 17 9.90 -5.16 1.56
C ALA A 17 10.42 -5.37 0.13
N SER A 18 10.52 -4.29 -0.65
CA SER A 18 11.06 -4.33 -2.01
C SER A 18 12.56 -4.62 -2.02
N GLU A 19 13.33 -4.06 -1.08
CA GLU A 19 14.75 -4.39 -0.90
C GLU A 19 14.97 -5.85 -0.48
N GLU A 20 14.19 -6.35 0.47
CA GLU A 20 14.24 -7.75 0.90
C GLU A 20 13.92 -8.70 -0.27
N MET A 21 12.97 -8.35 -1.13
CA MET A 21 12.66 -9.12 -2.34
C MET A 21 13.86 -9.23 -3.30
N ILE A 22 14.67 -8.17 -3.42
CA ILE A 22 15.92 -8.20 -4.22
C ILE A 22 16.93 -9.17 -3.58
N PHE A 23 17.03 -9.17 -2.26
CA PHE A 23 17.98 -10.02 -1.54
C PHE A 23 17.61 -11.51 -1.57
N ILE A 24 16.33 -11.84 -1.33
CA ILE A 24 15.88 -13.24 -1.28
C ILE A 24 15.73 -13.86 -2.67
N GLY A 25 15.43 -13.05 -3.69
CA GLY A 25 15.21 -13.50 -5.07
C GLY A 25 13.88 -14.23 -5.31
N PRO A 26 13.49 -14.42 -6.58
CA PRO A 26 12.18 -14.92 -6.98
C PRO A 26 11.90 -16.38 -6.59
N ASP A 27 12.93 -17.19 -6.40
CA ASP A 27 12.79 -18.61 -6.02
C ASP A 27 12.52 -18.81 -4.52
N HIS A 28 12.58 -17.73 -3.73
CA HIS A 28 12.34 -17.80 -2.29
C HIS A 28 10.85 -18.05 -1.99
N PRO A 29 10.49 -18.98 -1.08
CA PRO A 29 9.10 -19.32 -0.78
C PRO A 29 8.18 -18.15 -0.41
N TYR A 30 8.74 -17.08 0.19
CA TYR A 30 8.00 -15.87 0.57
C TYR A 30 7.97 -14.78 -0.50
N TYR A 31 8.71 -14.92 -1.60
CA TYR A 31 8.75 -13.90 -2.65
C TYR A 31 7.35 -13.63 -3.25
N PRO A 32 6.54 -14.66 -3.61
CA PRO A 32 5.20 -14.41 -4.15
C PRO A 32 4.30 -13.64 -3.18
N LEU A 33 4.37 -13.97 -1.88
CA LEU A 33 3.57 -13.31 -0.84
C LEU A 33 3.96 -11.83 -0.69
N LEU A 34 5.26 -11.54 -0.63
CA LEU A 34 5.76 -10.17 -0.53
C LEU A 34 5.39 -9.35 -1.78
N ALA A 35 5.54 -9.94 -2.97
CA ALA A 35 5.17 -9.30 -4.23
C ALA A 35 3.68 -8.96 -4.28
N GLU A 36 2.82 -9.89 -3.86
CA GLU A 36 1.38 -9.68 -3.82
C GLU A 36 1.00 -8.57 -2.82
N LEU A 37 1.59 -8.59 -1.63
CA LEU A 37 1.33 -7.59 -0.58
C LEU A 37 1.75 -6.18 -1.03
N VAL A 38 2.96 -6.03 -1.57
CA VAL A 38 3.46 -4.75 -2.08
C VAL A 38 2.57 -4.23 -3.21
N SER A 39 2.17 -5.12 -4.13
CA SER A 39 1.28 -4.76 -5.24
C SER A 39 -0.11 -4.34 -4.75
N ALA A 40 -0.71 -5.09 -3.82
CA ALA A 40 -2.02 -4.82 -3.29
C ALA A 40 -2.06 -3.48 -2.57
N VAL A 41 -1.10 -3.20 -1.69
CA VAL A 41 -1.01 -1.92 -0.97
C VAL A 41 -0.80 -0.76 -1.94
N GLY A 42 0.07 -0.92 -2.94
CA GLY A 42 0.30 0.11 -3.98
C GLY A 42 -0.97 0.45 -4.76
N LYS A 43 -1.74 -0.58 -5.16
CA LYS A 43 -3.03 -0.41 -5.84
C LYS A 43 -4.06 0.29 -4.95
N SER A 44 -4.18 -0.12 -3.69
CA SER A 44 -5.11 0.50 -2.75
C SER A 44 -4.79 1.97 -2.48
N TRP A 45 -3.49 2.31 -2.38
CA TRP A 45 -3.04 3.69 -2.26
C TRP A 45 -3.44 4.51 -3.49
N GLN A 46 -3.14 4.01 -4.69
CA GLN A 46 -3.48 4.69 -5.94
C GLN A 46 -4.99 4.91 -6.06
N GLN A 47 -5.78 3.91 -5.73
CA GLN A 47 -7.24 4.01 -5.76
C GLN A 47 -7.77 5.01 -4.72
N GLY A 48 -7.24 5.02 -3.50
CA GLY A 48 -7.59 6.02 -2.49
C GLY A 48 -7.25 7.45 -2.93
N TYR A 49 -6.09 7.63 -3.57
CA TYR A 49 -5.70 8.91 -4.17
C TYR A 49 -6.67 9.34 -5.28
N GLU A 50 -7.01 8.42 -6.19
CA GLU A 50 -7.98 8.70 -7.27
C GLU A 50 -9.38 9.00 -6.73
N HIS A 51 -9.82 8.30 -5.68
CA HIS A 51 -11.10 8.53 -5.01
C HIS A 51 -11.17 9.92 -4.38
N GLY A 52 -10.12 10.32 -3.65
CA GLY A 52 -10.00 11.67 -3.10
C GLY A 52 -9.98 12.74 -4.20
N ARG A 53 -9.29 12.48 -5.32
CA ARG A 53 -9.25 13.40 -6.48
C ARG A 53 -10.61 13.56 -7.16
N ARG A 54 -11.46 12.53 -7.14
CA ARG A 54 -12.80 12.54 -7.77
C ARG A 54 -13.91 13.03 -6.83
N GLY A 55 -13.57 13.56 -5.65
CA GLY A 55 -14.54 14.16 -4.72
C GLY A 55 -15.31 13.15 -3.86
N GLY A 56 -14.81 11.92 -3.72
CA GLY A 56 -15.23 10.98 -2.69
C GLY A 56 -16.68 10.48 -2.72
N GLN A 57 -17.45 10.74 -3.77
CA GLN A 57 -18.88 10.38 -3.84
C GLN A 57 -19.16 8.86 -3.91
N HIS A 58 -18.14 8.02 -4.08
CA HIS A 58 -18.29 6.56 -4.14
C HIS A 58 -17.91 5.92 -2.80
N ALA A 59 -18.47 4.76 -2.45
CA ALA A 59 -18.00 4.01 -1.29
C ALA A 59 -16.50 3.73 -1.44
N ASN A 60 -15.68 3.97 -0.41
CA ASN A 60 -14.28 3.58 -0.43
C ASN A 60 -14.23 2.05 -0.45
N PRO A 61 -13.77 1.41 -1.54
CA PRO A 61 -13.77 -0.05 -1.66
C PRO A 61 -12.81 -0.74 -0.67
N TYR A 62 -11.99 0.05 0.05
CA TYR A 62 -11.05 -0.40 1.07
C TYR A 62 -11.41 0.06 2.49
N ALA A 63 -12.62 0.60 2.70
CA ALA A 63 -13.15 0.69 4.05
C ALA A 63 -13.29 -0.75 4.54
N TRP A 64 -12.31 -1.22 5.31
CA TRP A 64 -12.33 -2.52 5.97
C TRP A 64 -13.67 -2.63 6.69
N ASN A 65 -14.61 -3.38 6.12
CA ASN A 65 -16.01 -3.42 6.54
C ASN A 65 -16.08 -3.38 8.06
N SER A 66 -16.41 -2.22 8.62
CA SER A 66 -16.92 -2.18 9.97
C SER A 66 -18.27 -2.87 9.84
N PRO A 67 -18.48 -4.04 10.47
CA PRO A 67 -19.80 -4.63 10.47
C PRO A 67 -20.73 -3.59 11.08
N GLU A 68 -21.66 -3.08 10.26
CA GLU A 68 -22.71 -2.19 10.72
C GLU A 68 -23.41 -2.89 11.89
N ARG A 69 -23.35 -2.28 13.08
CA ARG A 69 -24.19 -2.63 14.22
C ARG A 69 -25.20 -1.52 14.42
#